data_AF-A0A6M3LM19-F1
#
_entry.id   AF-A0A6M3LM19-F1
#
_cell.length_a   1.000
_cell.length_b   1.000
_cell.length_c   1.000
_cell.angle_alpha   90.00
_cell.angle_beta   90.00
_cell.angle_gamma   90.00
#
_symmetry.space_group_name_H-M   'P 1'
#
loop_
_entity.id
_entity.type
_entity.pdbx_description
1 polymer ?
#
loop_
_entity_poly.entity_id
_entity_poly.type
_entity_poly.pdbx_seq_one_letter_code
_entity_poly.pdbx_strand_id
1 'polypeptide(L)'
;MNNLAVITNTVTGDELAYTYMELHQQSPNSRGIRRYRIIGVNRDGRIAEYREDMGLAKKYKGVKELHIPALWEHTVDELRDLADDLRNETNIDLKDFLSLEKMVLA
;
A
#
# COMPACT_ATOMS: atom_id res chain seq x y z
N MET A 1 -7.07 17.22 18.71
CA MET A 1 -5.61 17.13 18.91
C MET A 1 -5.00 16.63 17.61
N ASN A 2 -4.18 17.43 16.93
CA ASN A 2 -3.40 16.94 15.79
C ASN A 2 -2.26 16.08 16.36
N ASN A 3 -2.47 14.76 16.45
CA ASN A 3 -1.35 13.85 16.60
C ASN A 3 -0.59 13.87 15.27
N LEU A 4 0.49 14.65 15.20
CA LEU A 4 1.45 14.55 14.11
C LEU A 4 2.05 13.14 14.19
N ALA A 5 1.85 12.33 13.16
CA ALA A 5 2.53 11.05 13.05
C ALA A 5 4.05 11.31 13.10
N VAL A 6 4.75 10.56 13.94
CA VAL A 6 6.21 10.60 13.96
C VAL A 6 6.69 10.07 12.61
N ILE A 7 7.63 10.77 11.96
CA ILE A 7 8.18 10.33 10.66
C ILE A 7 9.58 9.77 10.89
N THR A 8 9.90 8.67 10.21
CA THR A 8 11.28 8.17 10.07
C THR A 8 11.71 8.22 8.61
N ASN A 9 12.99 8.54 8.37
CA ASN A 9 13.55 8.60 7.02
C ASN A 9 14.11 7.26 6.54
N THR A 10 14.25 6.29 7.44
CA THR A 10 14.83 4.98 7.13
C THR A 10 14.12 3.86 7.89
N VAL A 11 14.11 2.69 7.26
CA VAL A 11 13.72 1.39 7.81
C VAL A 11 14.71 0.36 7.27
N THR A 12 15.15 -0.57 8.10
CA THR A 12 15.91 -1.75 7.67
C THR A 12 14.96 -2.92 7.42
N GLY A 13 15.43 -3.92 6.67
CA GLY A 13 14.60 -5.05 6.27
C GLY A 13 14.20 -5.98 7.40
N ASP A 14 15.08 -6.12 8.40
CA ASP A 14 14.93 -6.96 9.60
C ASP A 14 14.10 -6.32 10.72
N GLU A 15 13.70 -5.06 10.58
CA GLU A 15 12.81 -4.41 11.54
C GLU A 15 11.41 -5.00 11.51
N LEU A 16 10.84 -5.26 12.68
CA LEU A 16 9.41 -5.57 12.80
C LEU A 16 8.58 -4.32 12.51
N ALA A 17 7.52 -4.51 11.74
CA ALA A 17 6.58 -3.44 11.40
C ALA A 17 5.22 -3.65 12.06
N TYR A 18 4.55 -2.55 12.34
CA TYR A 18 3.17 -2.53 12.84
C TYR A 18 2.15 -2.60 11.71
N THR A 19 2.43 -1.90 10.61
CA THR A 19 1.53 -1.78 9.47
C THR A 19 2.33 -1.57 8.19
N TYR A 20 1.83 -2.10 7.10
CA TYR A 20 2.29 -1.83 5.75
C TYR A 20 1.10 -1.43 4.89
N MET A 21 1.20 -0.32 4.18
CA MET A 21 0.15 0.19 3.32
C MET A 21 0.71 0.65 1.98
N GLU A 22 -0.10 0.51 0.93
CA GLU A 22 0.17 1.11 -0.36
C GLU A 22 -1.04 1.84 -0.90
N LEU A 23 -0.93 3.17 -0.98
CA LEU A 23 -2.06 4.06 -1.22
C LEU A 23 -1.80 5.04 -2.35
N HIS A 24 -2.84 5.39 -3.09
CA HIS A 24 -2.84 6.50 -4.04
C HIS A 24 -3.13 7.81 -3.29
N GLN A 25 -2.16 8.73 -3.30
CA GLN A 25 -2.32 10.04 -2.67
C GLN A 25 -1.86 11.15 -3.61
N GLN A 26 -2.43 12.34 -3.43
CA GLN A 26 -1.98 13.54 -4.13
C GLN A 26 -0.52 13.84 -3.77
N SER A 27 0.33 14.09 -4.76
CA SER A 27 1.71 14.52 -4.53
C SER A 27 1.76 15.83 -3.72
N PRO A 28 2.73 16.04 -2.82
CA PRO A 28 2.86 17.27 -2.03
C PRO A 28 2.91 18.57 -2.86
N ASN A 29 3.41 18.48 -4.10
CA ASN A 29 3.51 19.60 -5.03
C ASN A 29 2.33 19.71 -6.02
N SER A 30 1.24 18.97 -5.77
CA SER A 30 0.03 18.95 -6.61
C SER A 30 0.23 18.57 -8.09
N ARG A 31 1.33 17.88 -8.44
CA ARG A 31 1.65 17.45 -9.83
C ARG A 31 1.00 16.13 -10.25
N GLY A 32 0.17 15.53 -9.40
CA GLY A 32 -0.65 14.38 -9.72
C GLY A 32 -0.70 13.33 -8.61
N ILE A 33 -1.44 12.26 -8.87
CA ILE A 33 -1.62 11.18 -7.91
C ILE A 33 -0.44 10.20 -8.01
N ARG A 34 0.17 9.89 -6.86
CA ARG A 34 1.32 8.99 -6.70
C ARG A 34 0.91 7.79 -5.86
N ARG A 35 1.59 6.66 -6.06
CA ARG A 35 1.50 5.49 -5.19
C ARG A 35 2.54 5.64 -4.09
N TYR A 36 2.13 5.60 -2.84
CA TYR A 36 3.03 5.61 -1.70
C TYR A 36 3.02 4.28 -0.99
N ARG A 37 4.20 3.77 -0.66
CA ARG A 37 4.40 2.74 0.36
C ARG A 37 4.56 3.44 1.70
N ILE A 38 3.79 3.01 2.69
CA ILE A 38 3.81 3.56 4.05
C ILE A 38 4.02 2.40 5.00
N ILE A 39 5.07 2.47 5.82
CA ILE A 39 5.43 1.42 6.78
C ILE A 39 5.46 2.06 8.17
N GLY A 40 4.71 1.50 9.11
CA GLY A 40 4.77 1.89 10.51
C GLY A 40 5.76 1.02 11.28
N VAL A 41 6.78 1.62 11.89
CA VAL A 41 7.82 0.94 12.69
C VAL A 41 7.93 1.57 14.08
N ASN A 42 8.59 0.89 15.01
CA ASN A 42 8.80 1.41 16.35
C ASN A 42 10.03 2.31 16.40
N ARG A 43 9.87 3.54 16.88
CA ARG A 43 10.96 4.44 17.26
C ARG A 43 10.66 4.94 18.67
N ASP A 44 11.51 4.58 19.63
CA ASP A 44 11.40 5.01 21.03
C ASP A 44 10.00 4.80 21.65
N GLY A 45 9.37 3.67 21.38
CA GLY A 45 8.04 3.31 21.90
C GLY A 45 6.87 4.00 21.19
N ARG A 46 7.13 4.66 20.05
CA ARG A 46 6.10 5.30 19.21
C ARG A 46 6.10 4.69 17.82
N ILE A 47 4.92 4.64 17.22
CA ILE A 47 4.80 4.28 15.80
C ILE A 47 5.29 5.47 14.98
N ALA A 48 6.37 5.24 14.23
CA ALA A 48 6.89 6.16 13.25
C ALA A 48 6.61 5.65 11.83
N GLU A 49 6.17 6.54 10.95
CA GLU A 49 5.90 6.21 9.56
C GLU A 49 7.14 6.47 8.69
N TYR A 50 7.54 5.45 7.94
CA TYR A 50 8.37 5.59 6.77
C TYR A 50 7.47 5.70 5.54
N ARG A 51 7.74 6.66 4.66
CA ARG A 51 6.96 6.89 3.44
C ARG A 51 7.87 6.92 2.23
N GLU A 52 7.54 6.12 1.24
CA GLU A 52 8.28 5.99 -0.01
C GLU A 52 7.34 6.24 -1.20
N ASP A 53 7.73 7.15 -2.10
CA ASP A 53 7.01 7.40 -3.35
C ASP A 53 7.39 6.33 -4.39
N MET A 54 6.47 5.43 -4.68
CA MET A 54 6.65 4.33 -5.63
C MET A 54 6.32 4.72 -7.09
N GLY A 55 6.04 5.99 -7.36
CA GLY A 55 5.80 6.50 -8.71
C GLY A 55 4.36 6.92 -8.99
N LEU A 56 4.06 7.13 -10.27
CA LEU A 56 2.74 7.58 -10.72
C LEU A 56 1.67 6.50 -10.49
N ALA A 57 0.56 6.86 -9.84
CA ALA A 57 -0.54 5.93 -9.56
C ALA A 57 -1.10 5.25 -10.83
N LYS A 58 -1.08 5.93 -11.98
CA LYS A 58 -1.52 5.34 -13.27
C LYS A 58 -0.74 4.09 -13.71
N LYS A 59 0.47 3.86 -13.16
CA LYS A 59 1.25 2.64 -13.42
C LYS A 59 0.74 1.42 -12.64
N TYR A 60 -0.11 1.64 -11.64
CA TYR A 60 -0.73 0.62 -10.79
C TYR A 60 -2.18 0.35 -11.18
N LYS A 61 -2.55 0.58 -12.46
CA LYS A 61 -3.92 0.33 -12.94
C LYS A 61 -4.26 -1.16 -12.78
N GLY A 62 -5.38 -1.46 -12.12
CA GLY A 62 -5.81 -2.84 -11.83
C GLY A 62 -5.19 -3.44 -10.57
N VAL A 63 -4.19 -2.77 -9.98
CA VAL A 63 -3.57 -3.18 -8.71
C VAL A 63 -4.29 -2.47 -7.57
N LYS A 64 -4.85 -3.25 -6.63
CA LYS A 64 -5.55 -2.71 -5.47
C LYS A 64 -4.59 -1.96 -4.55
N GLU A 65 -5.12 -1.00 -3.79
CA GLU A 65 -4.42 -0.47 -2.63
C GLU A 65 -4.28 -1.58 -1.58
N LEU A 66 -3.15 -1.60 -0.89
CA LEU A 66 -2.84 -2.65 0.08
C LEU A 66 -2.89 -2.08 1.49
N HIS A 67 -3.45 -2.86 2.40
CA HIS A 67 -3.45 -2.60 3.84
C HIS A 67 -3.17 -3.91 4.55
N ILE A 68 -1.94 -4.07 5.02
CA ILE A 68 -1.47 -5.28 5.69
C ILE A 68 -1.20 -4.92 7.16
N PRO A 69 -2.09 -5.30 8.10
CA PRO A 69 -1.81 -5.18 9.52
C PRO A 69 -0.76 -6.22 9.90
N ALA A 70 0.41 -5.77 10.35
CA ALA A 70 1.53 -6.64 10.69
C ALA A 70 1.68 -6.87 12.20
N LEU A 71 1.21 -5.94 13.03
CA LEU A 71 1.13 -6.07 14.49
C LEU A 71 2.45 -6.52 15.16
N TRP A 72 3.60 -6.14 14.59
CA TRP A 72 4.94 -6.54 15.03
C TRP A 72 5.25 -8.04 14.85
N GLU A 73 4.48 -8.75 14.03
CA GLU A 73 4.68 -10.18 13.75
C GLU A 73 5.50 -10.43 12.48
N HIS A 74 5.64 -9.41 11.63
CA HIS A 74 6.36 -9.49 10.37
C HIS A 74 7.43 -8.41 10.26
N THR A 75 8.55 -8.80 9.65
CA THR A 75 9.62 -7.90 9.27
C THR A 75 9.23 -7.04 8.07
N VAL A 76 9.94 -5.92 7.88
CA VAL A 76 9.73 -5.03 6.74
C VAL A 76 9.93 -5.77 5.41
N ASP A 77 10.94 -6.63 5.30
CA ASP A 77 11.20 -7.37 4.07
C ASP A 77 10.13 -8.43 3.80
N GLU A 78 9.67 -9.18 4.80
CA GLU A 78 8.54 -10.11 4.63
C GLU A 78 7.27 -9.41 4.13
N LEU A 79 7.00 -8.19 4.62
CA LEU A 79 5.86 -7.40 4.17
C LEU A 79 6.02 -6.85 2.75
N ARG A 80 7.26 -6.56 2.33
CA ARG A 80 7.55 -6.17 0.94
C ARG A 80 7.32 -7.35 -0.01
N ASP A 81 7.81 -8.52 0.36
CA ASP A 81 7.61 -9.75 -0.40
C ASP A 81 6.11 -10.09 -0.51
N LEU A 82 5.40 -10.06 0.63
CA LEU A 82 3.94 -10.27 0.64
C LEU A 82 3.19 -9.24 -0.19
N ALA A 83 3.60 -7.97 -0.14
CA ALA A 83 2.98 -6.94 -0.96
C ALA A 83 3.22 -7.17 -2.46
N ASP A 84 4.41 -7.61 -2.84
CA ASP A 84 4.73 -7.95 -4.23
C ASP A 84 3.87 -9.11 -4.73
N ASP A 85 3.64 -10.14 -3.90
CA ASP A 85 2.73 -11.25 -4.21
C ASP A 85 1.28 -10.76 -4.36
N LEU A 86 0.77 -9.99 -3.39
CA LEU A 86 -0.59 -9.46 -3.40
C LEU A 86 -0.86 -8.51 -4.58
N ARG A 87 0.15 -7.79 -5.08
CA ARG A 87 0.00 -6.96 -6.30
C ARG A 87 -0.22 -7.81 -7.55
N ASN A 88 0.31 -9.04 -7.57
CA ASN A 88 0.22 -9.97 -8.68
C ASN A 88 -0.97 -10.93 -8.57
N GLU A 89 -1.58 -11.06 -7.38
CA GLU A 89 -2.82 -11.82 -7.21
C GLU A 89 -3.93 -11.26 -8.10
N THR A 90 -4.29 -12.05 -9.11
CA THR A 90 -5.29 -11.69 -10.10
C THR A 90 -6.65 -11.65 -9.41
N ASN A 91 -7.15 -10.45 -9.14
CA ASN A 91 -8.57 -10.28 -8.88
C ASN A 91 -9.29 -10.37 -10.23
N ILE A 92 -9.77 -11.57 -10.55
CA ILE A 92 -10.75 -11.76 -11.61
C ILE A 92 -11.98 -10.96 -11.18
N ASP A 93 -12.21 -9.80 -11.80
CA ASP A 93 -13.51 -9.16 -11.71
C ASP A 93 -14.49 -10.07 -12.46
N LEU A 94 -15.29 -10.83 -11.71
CA LEU A 94 -16.25 -11.79 -12.25
C LEU A 94 -17.21 -11.11 -13.24
N LYS A 95 -17.46 -9.80 -13.13
CA LYS A 95 -18.30 -9.06 -14.08
C LYS A 95 -17.64 -8.90 -15.45
N ASP A 96 -16.34 -8.59 -15.48
CA ASP A 96 -15.54 -8.55 -16.70
C ASP A 96 -15.36 -9.95 -17.29
N PHE A 97 -15.07 -10.94 -16.42
CA PHE A 97 -14.87 -12.33 -16.84
C PHE A 97 -16.14 -12.97 -17.42
N LEU A 98 -17.31 -12.68 -16.83
CA LEU A 98 -18.59 -13.20 -17.30
C LEU A 98 -19.23 -12.33 -18.39
N SER A 99 -18.62 -11.20 -18.78
CA SER A 99 -19.13 -10.30 -19.82
C SER A 99 -20.63 -10.00 -19.70
N LEU A 100 -21.10 -9.77 -18.47
CA LEU A 100 -22.54 -9.67 -18.13
C LEU A 100 -23.23 -8.40 -18.64
N GLU A 101 -22.56 -7.54 -19.41
CA GLU A 101 -23.16 -6.31 -19.97
C GLU A 101 -23.99 -6.55 -21.24
N LYS A 102 -24.05 -7.77 -21.81
CA LYS A 102 -24.78 -8.05 -23.06
C LYS A 102 -26.06 -8.88 -22.95
N MET A 103 -26.60 -9.14 -21.76
CA MET A 103 -27.96 -9.67 -21.64
C MET A 103 -28.99 -8.54 -21.50
N VAL A 104 -29.05 -7.67 -22.51
CA VAL A 104 -30.28 -6.94 -22.80
C VAL A 104 -31.23 -7.98 -23.39
N LEU A 105 -32.20 -8.43 -22.61
CA LEU A 105 -33.30 -9.27 -23.08
C LEU A 105 -34.02 -8.53 -24.22
N ALA A 106 -33.93 -9.10 -25.41
CA ALA A 106 -34.76 -8.75 -26.56
C ALA A 106 -36.21 -9.22 -26.36
#